data_AF-A0ABD0C2C5-F1
#
_entry.id   AF-A0ABD0C2C5-F1
#
_cell.length_a   1.000
_cell.length_b   1.000
_cell.length_c   1.000
_cell.angle_alpha   90.00
_cell.angle_beta   90.00
_cell.angle_gamma   90.00
#
_symmetry.space_group_name_H-M   'P 1'
#
loop_
_entity.id
_entity.type
_entity.pdbx_description
1 polymer ?
#
loop_
_entity_poly.entity_id
_entity_poly.type
_entity_poly.pdbx_seq_one_letter_code
_entity_poly.pdbx_strand_id
1 'polypeptide(L)'
;MKVIEKFADKVISSGAYKPLDRVYVVNKIRGLVGDHDEEENDQAAVKQLVDMAVKNKKIPDDVTSREVLNDQLYDLATPTPSETNSIFWQKMEKSSEKATDWFYKLCVNNNYVKKEAIARNVVFSGTSSKGHGLEITINLSKPEKDPKAIAAAAHSTGKKYPQCALCLENEGYLGGYGKNARSNLRIIRMNIAGRPWGFQYSPYAYFNEHCIFLDQKHIPMVINQQTLINLVEIEKTFPHYFVGSNADLPIVGGSMLAHEHYQGGRHTFPMMKAKIKKSVVFNEYPDVKAGIVDWPMSDLRLISNNSLDLIDLGSKIIKFWDQYSDADRDIKAFDGEMRHHTVTPIMHREGKSFVLDLVLRDNNTNKDYPLGIFHPHKQLWHIKKENIGLIEVMGRAILPGRLKSELEEVKKYWLGEDNDMADSHKEWADKIKSEQNITKDNVDQVMEQALVEVFEQVLQDAGVFKNNADGDKGWNKFISALIENVD
;
A
#
# COMPACT_ATOMS: atom_id res chain seq x y z
N MET A 1 -0.34 28.94 30.84
CA MET A 1 0.06 27.63 31.41
C MET A 1 0.98 27.02 30.37
N LYS A 2 2.18 26.66 30.80
CA LYS A 2 3.30 26.45 29.89
C LYS A 2 3.18 25.14 29.12
N VAL A 3 3.88 25.05 28.00
CA VAL A 3 3.77 23.93 27.04
C VAL A 3 4.12 22.58 27.69
N ILE A 4 5.21 22.51 28.46
CA ILE A 4 5.64 21.25 29.09
C ILE A 4 4.57 20.73 30.07
N GLU A 5 4.03 21.61 30.92
CA GLU A 5 3.02 21.24 31.91
C GLU A 5 1.71 20.78 31.25
N LYS A 6 1.24 21.52 30.24
CA LYS A 6 0.06 21.14 29.45
C LYS A 6 0.22 19.79 28.76
N PHE A 7 1.39 19.55 28.15
CA PHE A 7 1.64 18.28 27.49
C PHE A 7 1.72 17.12 28.49
N ALA A 8 2.31 17.34 29.67
CA ALA A 8 2.28 16.36 30.75
C ALA A 8 0.84 16.05 31.20
N ASP A 9 -0.02 17.05 31.34
CA ASP A 9 -1.44 16.85 31.67
C ASP A 9 -2.18 16.06 30.59
N LYS A 10 -1.87 16.29 29.32
CA LYS A 10 -2.38 15.49 28.19
C LYS A 10 -1.90 14.04 28.25
N VAL A 11 -0.63 13.82 28.59
CA VAL A 11 -0.05 12.48 28.77
C VAL A 11 -0.75 11.75 29.93
N ILE A 12 -0.96 12.38 31.07
CA ILE A 12 -1.73 11.78 32.18
C ILE A 12 -3.17 11.45 31.74
N SER A 13 -3.83 12.38 31.04
CA SER A 13 -5.22 12.23 30.59
C SER A 13 -5.39 11.11 29.54
N SER A 14 -4.31 10.73 28.85
CA SER A 14 -4.33 9.59 27.92
C SER A 14 -4.50 8.24 28.62
N GLY A 15 -4.22 8.16 29.92
CA GLY A 15 -4.20 6.93 30.70
C GLY A 15 -2.89 6.13 30.60
N ALA A 16 -1.91 6.60 29.82
CA ALA A 16 -0.58 5.96 29.75
C ALA A 16 0.20 6.03 31.07
N TYR A 17 -0.11 7.02 31.91
CA TYR A 17 0.46 7.24 33.24
C TYR A 17 -0.66 7.59 34.24
N LYS A 18 -0.41 7.38 35.53
CA LYS A 18 -1.38 7.71 36.59
C LYS A 18 -1.19 9.17 37.05
N PRO A 19 -2.19 9.80 37.68
CA PRO A 19 -2.06 11.18 38.17
C PRO A 19 -0.85 11.44 39.09
N LEU A 20 -0.42 10.43 39.87
CA LEU A 20 0.77 10.51 40.72
C LEU A 20 2.07 10.69 39.93
N ASP A 21 2.10 10.23 38.67
CA ASP A 21 3.28 10.26 37.80
C ASP A 21 3.50 11.64 37.14
N ARG A 22 2.63 12.63 37.38
CA ARG A 22 2.68 13.93 36.69
C ARG A 22 4.06 14.59 36.76
N VAL A 23 4.65 14.67 37.96
CA VAL A 23 5.99 15.28 38.14
C VAL A 23 7.06 14.48 37.40
N TYR A 24 6.96 13.15 37.40
CA TYR A 24 7.86 12.28 36.65
C TYR A 24 7.76 12.50 35.14
N VAL A 25 6.54 12.64 34.60
CA VAL A 25 6.31 12.93 33.18
C VAL A 25 6.85 14.31 32.79
N VAL A 26 6.63 15.35 33.61
CA VAL A 26 7.22 16.68 33.39
C VAL A 26 8.74 16.59 33.27
N ASN A 27 9.39 15.87 34.18
CA ASN A 27 10.85 15.70 34.15
C ASN A 27 11.33 14.89 32.94
N LYS A 28 10.56 13.89 32.48
CA LYS A 28 10.85 13.19 31.21
C LYS A 28 10.83 14.15 30.02
N ILE A 29 9.80 14.99 29.92
CA ILE A 29 9.69 15.97 28.83
C ILE A 29 10.87 16.95 28.89
N ARG A 30 11.21 17.48 30.07
CA ARG A 30 12.39 18.34 30.27
C ARG A 30 13.70 17.66 29.88
N GLY A 31 13.84 16.36 30.14
CA GLY A 31 14.99 15.57 29.68
C GLY A 31 15.14 15.57 28.16
N LEU A 32 14.02 15.54 27.43
CA LEU A 32 13.98 15.56 25.97
C LEU A 32 14.17 16.96 25.37
N VAL A 33 13.55 18.00 25.96
CA VAL A 33 13.45 19.33 25.33
C VAL A 33 14.26 20.43 26.02
N GLY A 34 14.77 20.18 27.24
CA GLY A 34 15.43 21.17 28.09
C GLY A 34 14.56 21.72 29.22
N ASP A 35 15.18 22.46 30.15
CA ASP A 35 14.51 22.99 31.35
C ASP A 35 13.76 24.30 31.13
N HIS A 36 14.07 25.02 30.05
CA HIS A 36 13.32 26.22 29.70
C HIS A 36 11.94 25.84 29.17
N ASP A 37 10.89 26.55 29.60
CA ASP A 37 9.50 26.28 29.24
C ASP A 37 8.84 27.56 28.74
N GLU A 38 8.00 27.44 27.72
CA GLU A 38 7.42 28.55 26.95
C GLU A 38 5.89 28.57 27.09
N GLU A 39 5.26 29.72 26.82
CA GLU A 39 3.80 29.78 26.75
C GLU A 39 3.31 29.09 25.49
N GLU A 40 2.20 28.36 25.61
CA GLU A 40 1.59 27.66 24.48
C GLU A 40 1.01 28.65 23.47
N ASN A 41 1.31 28.42 22.20
CA ASN A 41 0.65 29.10 21.06
C ASN A 41 -0.31 28.15 20.31
N ASP A 42 -0.90 28.62 19.21
CA ASP A 42 -1.90 27.87 18.43
C ASP A 42 -1.37 26.61 17.72
N GLN A 43 -0.06 26.35 17.75
CA GLN A 43 0.51 25.14 17.16
C GLN A 43 0.31 23.91 18.06
N ALA A 44 0.37 22.72 17.49
CA ALA A 44 0.34 21.49 18.29
C ALA A 44 1.49 21.46 19.32
N ALA A 45 1.17 21.12 20.58
CA ALA A 45 2.15 21.11 21.68
C ALA A 45 3.44 20.32 21.36
N VAL A 46 3.33 19.16 20.69
CA VAL A 46 4.51 18.37 20.29
C VAL A 46 5.42 19.13 19.33
N LYS A 47 4.85 19.91 18.40
CA LYS A 47 5.64 20.75 17.48
C LYS A 47 6.41 21.82 18.24
N GLN A 48 5.74 22.52 19.16
CA GLN A 48 6.38 23.52 20.04
C GLN A 48 7.51 22.89 20.87
N LEU A 49 7.29 21.69 21.43
CA LEU A 49 8.30 20.95 22.19
C LEU A 49 9.51 20.52 21.34
N VAL A 50 9.31 20.13 20.08
CA VAL A 50 10.40 19.81 19.14
C VAL A 50 11.20 21.08 18.80
N ASP A 51 10.52 22.20 18.55
CA ASP A 51 11.17 23.48 18.26
C ASP A 51 11.99 23.99 19.47
N MET A 52 11.46 23.81 20.68
CA MET A 52 12.19 24.08 21.92
C MET A 52 13.44 23.20 22.05
N ALA A 53 13.35 21.91 21.72
CA ALA A 53 14.50 21.01 21.78
C ALA A 53 15.63 21.42 20.82
N VAL A 54 15.28 21.92 19.63
CA VAL A 54 16.24 22.51 18.68
C VAL A 54 16.87 23.78 19.26
N LYS A 55 16.06 24.72 19.76
CA LYS A 55 16.52 25.98 20.37
C LYS A 55 17.45 25.75 21.57
N ASN A 56 17.13 24.76 22.38
CA ASN A 56 17.90 24.34 23.55
C ASN A 56 19.08 23.40 23.19
N LYS A 57 19.31 23.14 21.88
CA LYS A 57 20.39 22.31 21.35
C LYS A 57 20.38 20.87 21.89
N LYS A 58 19.20 20.34 22.22
CA LYS A 58 18.99 18.93 22.59
C LYS A 58 19.03 18.01 21.38
N ILE A 59 18.57 18.51 20.23
CA ILE A 59 18.64 17.83 18.95
C ILE A 59 19.14 18.79 17.85
N PRO A 60 19.75 18.28 16.77
CA PRO A 60 20.00 19.07 15.57
C PRO A 60 18.70 19.54 14.89
N ASP A 61 18.79 20.65 14.16
CA ASP A 61 17.73 21.09 13.24
C ASP A 61 17.85 20.34 11.91
N ASP A 62 17.39 19.08 11.89
CA ASP A 62 17.17 18.32 10.66
C ASP A 62 15.90 17.46 10.75
N VAL A 63 15.42 17.02 9.58
CA VAL A 63 14.15 16.28 9.44
C VAL A 63 14.18 15.00 10.27
N THR A 64 15.29 14.26 10.27
CA THR A 64 15.40 12.97 10.95
C THR A 64 15.34 13.14 12.47
N SER A 65 16.14 14.07 13.01
CA SER A 65 16.22 14.33 14.46
C SER A 65 14.89 14.85 15.01
N ARG A 66 14.21 15.72 14.25
CA ARG A 66 12.87 16.24 14.60
C ARG A 66 11.82 15.13 14.57
N GLU A 67 11.86 14.23 13.59
CA GLU A 67 10.93 13.08 13.51
C GLU A 67 11.12 12.10 14.67
N VAL A 68 12.36 11.75 15.01
CA VAL A 68 12.68 10.88 16.15
C VAL A 68 12.11 11.46 17.45
N LEU A 69 12.39 12.73 17.74
CA LEU A 69 11.88 13.36 18.96
C LEU A 69 10.35 13.49 18.95
N ASN A 70 9.74 13.83 17.82
CA ASN A 70 8.29 13.86 17.67
C ASN A 70 7.67 12.52 18.10
N ASP A 71 8.17 11.41 17.57
CA ASP A 71 7.63 10.08 17.85
C ASP A 71 7.90 9.66 19.31
N GLN A 72 9.02 10.05 19.91
CA GLN A 72 9.28 9.86 21.36
C GLN A 72 8.29 10.62 22.25
N LEU A 73 7.95 11.86 21.88
CA LEU A 73 6.99 12.66 22.64
C LEU A 73 5.58 12.03 22.57
N TYR A 74 5.15 11.57 21.38
CA TYR A 74 3.88 10.87 21.24
C TYR A 74 3.86 9.49 21.92
N ASP A 75 5.01 8.82 22.02
CA ASP A 75 5.13 7.55 22.77
C ASP A 75 4.78 7.72 24.26
N LEU A 76 5.08 8.89 24.86
CA LEU A 76 4.68 9.18 26.25
C LEU A 76 3.16 9.10 26.45
N ALA A 77 2.35 9.42 25.43
CA ALA A 77 0.89 9.33 25.49
C ALA A 77 0.34 8.02 24.90
N THR A 78 1.20 7.08 24.51
CA THR A 78 0.82 5.82 23.87
C THR A 78 0.85 4.68 24.89
N PRO A 79 -0.24 3.92 25.10
CA PRO A 79 -0.24 2.77 26.01
C PRO A 79 0.84 1.75 25.65
N THR A 80 1.30 0.93 26.59
CA THR A 80 2.28 -0.13 26.29
C THR A 80 1.72 -1.16 25.30
N PRO A 81 2.55 -1.97 24.63
CA PRO A 81 2.06 -3.02 23.73
C PRO A 81 1.07 -4.00 24.38
N SER A 82 1.31 -4.40 25.64
CA SER A 82 0.40 -5.30 26.38
C SER A 82 -0.96 -4.66 26.62
N GLU A 83 -1.00 -3.41 27.05
CA GLU A 83 -2.25 -2.67 27.28
C GLU A 83 -2.99 -2.42 25.95
N THR A 84 -2.26 -2.04 24.90
CA THR A 84 -2.83 -1.83 23.56
C THR A 84 -3.52 -3.10 23.05
N ASN A 85 -2.86 -4.25 23.19
CA ASN A 85 -3.43 -5.54 22.80
C ASN A 85 -4.62 -5.94 23.67
N SER A 86 -4.54 -5.74 25.00
CA SER A 86 -5.63 -6.01 25.93
C SER A 86 -6.90 -5.23 25.53
N ILE A 87 -6.77 -3.91 25.31
CA ILE A 87 -7.90 -3.07 24.90
C ILE A 87 -8.43 -3.51 23.53
N PHE A 88 -7.55 -3.76 22.56
CA PHE A 88 -7.97 -4.19 21.22
C PHE A 88 -8.85 -5.45 21.29
N TRP A 89 -8.37 -6.50 21.97
CA TRP A 89 -9.08 -7.77 22.07
C TRP A 89 -10.36 -7.65 22.91
N GLN A 90 -10.39 -6.79 23.95
CA GLN A 90 -11.64 -6.46 24.65
C GLN A 90 -12.66 -5.78 23.71
N LYS A 91 -12.22 -4.93 22.79
CA LYS A 91 -13.12 -4.33 21.78
C LYS A 91 -13.55 -5.35 20.73
N MET A 92 -12.68 -6.29 20.37
CA MET A 92 -13.00 -7.38 19.43
C MET A 92 -14.17 -8.24 19.92
N GLU A 93 -14.29 -8.48 21.24
CA GLU A 93 -15.44 -9.17 21.83
C GLU A 93 -16.80 -8.49 21.55
N LYS A 94 -16.79 -7.19 21.22
CA LYS A 94 -18.00 -6.45 20.84
C LYS A 94 -18.21 -6.45 19.34
N SER A 95 -17.16 -6.24 18.55
CA SER A 95 -17.15 -6.30 17.08
C SER A 95 -15.75 -6.01 16.56
N SER A 96 -15.39 -6.56 15.41
CA SER A 96 -14.15 -6.23 14.68
C SER A 96 -14.02 -4.74 14.34
N GLU A 97 -15.13 -4.08 14.00
CA GLU A 97 -15.18 -2.64 13.68
C GLU A 97 -14.80 -1.79 14.88
N LYS A 98 -15.40 -2.00 16.05
CA LYS A 98 -15.04 -1.26 17.27
C LYS A 98 -13.56 -1.38 17.64
N ALA A 99 -12.94 -2.54 17.41
CA ALA A 99 -11.52 -2.73 17.69
C ALA A 99 -10.64 -1.98 16.69
N THR A 100 -10.93 -2.12 15.39
CA THR A 100 -10.20 -1.45 14.32
C THR A 100 -10.37 0.07 14.36
N ASP A 101 -11.57 0.58 14.62
CA ASP A 101 -11.86 2.01 14.79
C ASP A 101 -11.11 2.61 15.97
N TRP A 102 -11.10 1.91 17.12
CA TRP A 102 -10.34 2.34 18.29
C TRP A 102 -8.84 2.36 18.00
N PHE A 103 -8.32 1.31 17.37
CA PHE A 103 -6.90 1.21 17.07
C PHE A 103 -6.46 2.26 16.04
N TYR A 104 -7.28 2.51 15.01
CA TYR A 104 -7.00 3.55 14.03
C TYR A 104 -6.99 4.93 14.68
N LYS A 105 -7.97 5.21 15.54
CA LYS A 105 -8.02 6.45 16.32
C LYS A 105 -6.78 6.59 17.22
N LEU A 106 -6.32 5.52 17.86
CA LEU A 106 -5.07 5.54 18.63
C LEU A 106 -3.87 5.92 17.73
N CYS A 107 -3.71 5.26 16.57
CA CYS A 107 -2.62 5.53 15.65
C CYS A 107 -2.64 6.92 15.02
N VAL A 108 -3.83 7.52 14.84
CA VAL A 108 -3.96 8.93 14.42
C VAL A 108 -3.61 9.86 15.59
N ASN A 109 -4.13 9.60 16.79
CA ASN A 109 -3.92 10.44 17.97
C ASN A 109 -2.47 10.49 18.43
N ASN A 110 -1.75 9.37 18.30
CA ASN A 110 -0.32 9.30 18.60
C ASN A 110 0.58 9.67 17.41
N ASN A 111 -0.01 10.19 16.33
CA ASN A 111 0.70 10.65 15.13
C ASN A 111 1.60 9.57 14.49
N TYR A 112 1.25 8.29 14.65
CA TYR A 112 1.86 7.21 13.88
C TYR A 112 1.32 7.19 12.45
N VAL A 113 -0.01 7.27 12.30
CA VAL A 113 -0.68 7.60 11.03
C VAL A 113 -0.58 9.10 10.81
N LYS A 114 0.23 9.53 9.85
CA LYS A 114 0.57 10.94 9.58
C LYS A 114 -0.56 11.64 8.83
N LYS A 115 -1.74 11.76 9.45
CA LYS A 115 -2.98 12.28 8.84
C LYS A 115 -2.79 13.65 8.17
N GLU A 116 -2.05 14.57 8.81
CA GLU A 116 -1.75 15.88 8.24
C GLU A 116 -0.91 15.79 6.96
N ALA A 117 0.09 14.90 6.93
CA ALA A 117 0.91 14.68 5.74
C ALA A 117 0.09 14.03 4.60
N ILE A 118 -0.77 13.06 4.94
CA ILE A 118 -1.66 12.36 4.00
C ILE A 118 -2.65 13.34 3.37
N ALA A 119 -3.17 14.30 4.14
CA ALA A 119 -4.12 15.31 3.64
C ALA A 119 -3.55 16.22 2.54
N ARG A 120 -2.22 16.23 2.34
CA ARG A 120 -1.57 17.00 1.26
C ARG A 120 -1.58 16.27 -0.09
N ASN A 121 -1.88 14.98 -0.12
CA ASN A 121 -1.92 14.20 -1.35
C ASN A 121 -2.97 14.77 -2.31
N VAL A 122 -2.67 14.75 -3.61
CA VAL A 122 -3.67 15.02 -4.65
C VAL A 122 -4.41 13.71 -4.90
N VAL A 123 -5.75 13.72 -4.83
CA VAL A 123 -6.59 12.54 -5.02
C VAL A 123 -7.80 12.91 -5.87
N PHE A 124 -8.03 12.16 -6.94
CA PHE A 124 -9.23 12.27 -7.77
C PHE A 124 -9.57 10.90 -8.37
N SER A 125 -10.72 10.80 -9.02
CA SER A 125 -11.17 9.59 -9.70
C SER A 125 -11.77 9.95 -11.05
N GLY A 126 -11.66 9.03 -12.01
CA GLY A 126 -12.25 9.21 -13.33
C GLY A 126 -12.63 7.86 -13.93
N THR A 127 -13.23 7.90 -15.12
CA THR A 127 -13.56 6.71 -15.90
C THR A 127 -12.75 6.74 -17.18
N SER A 128 -12.02 5.67 -17.46
CA SER A 128 -11.23 5.57 -18.68
C SER A 128 -12.12 5.42 -19.91
N SER A 129 -11.55 5.64 -21.09
CA SER A 129 -12.20 5.39 -22.38
C SER A 129 -12.66 3.93 -22.57
N LYS A 130 -12.15 3.00 -21.74
CA LYS A 130 -12.57 1.60 -21.70
C LYS A 130 -13.73 1.33 -20.75
N GLY A 131 -14.21 2.34 -20.02
CA GLY A 131 -15.33 2.24 -19.08
C GLY A 131 -14.92 1.80 -17.67
N HIS A 132 -13.62 1.65 -17.38
CA HIS A 132 -13.14 1.31 -16.04
C HIS A 132 -13.04 2.56 -15.17
N GLY A 133 -13.62 2.52 -13.98
CA GLY A 133 -13.35 3.52 -12.95
C GLY A 133 -11.92 3.36 -12.44
N LEU A 134 -11.19 4.47 -12.27
CA LEU A 134 -9.83 4.48 -11.75
C LEU A 134 -9.67 5.61 -10.74
N GLU A 135 -8.84 5.37 -9.73
CA GLU A 135 -8.46 6.35 -8.72
C GLU A 135 -7.02 6.79 -8.95
N ILE A 136 -6.73 8.08 -8.84
CA ILE A 136 -5.38 8.62 -8.97
C ILE A 136 -4.97 9.25 -7.65
N THR A 137 -3.72 9.03 -7.23
CA THR A 137 -3.12 9.66 -6.08
C THR A 137 -1.70 10.12 -6.41
N ILE A 138 -1.40 11.39 -6.21
CA ILE A 138 -0.02 11.90 -6.19
C ILE A 138 0.42 12.00 -4.73
N ASN A 139 1.36 11.13 -4.34
CA ASN A 139 1.77 10.99 -2.95
C ASN A 139 2.78 12.08 -2.55
N LEU A 140 2.33 12.99 -1.69
CA LEU A 140 3.07 14.11 -1.11
C LEU A 140 3.28 13.94 0.40
N SER A 141 2.78 12.83 0.95
CA SER A 141 2.82 12.56 2.38
C SER A 141 4.17 12.03 2.84
N LYS A 142 4.85 11.27 1.98
CA LYS A 142 6.14 10.66 2.31
C LYS A 142 7.27 11.68 2.11
N PRO A 143 8.04 12.02 3.16
CA PRO A 143 9.14 12.96 3.03
C PRO A 143 10.26 12.40 2.15
N GLU A 144 10.93 13.28 1.40
CA GLU A 144 12.18 12.94 0.74
C GLU A 144 13.26 12.59 1.78
N LYS A 145 14.15 11.65 1.44
CA LYS A 145 15.20 11.22 2.36
C LYS A 145 16.31 12.27 2.43
N ASP A 146 16.70 12.63 3.64
CA ASP A 146 17.85 13.51 3.91
C ASP A 146 19.15 12.95 3.27
N PRO A 147 19.99 13.76 2.61
CA PRO A 147 21.31 13.33 2.12
C PRO A 147 22.17 12.59 3.15
N LYS A 148 22.13 13.01 4.43
CA LYS A 148 22.80 12.32 5.55
C LYS A 148 22.19 10.94 5.80
N ALA A 149 20.87 10.81 5.71
CA ALA A 149 20.20 9.53 5.84
C ALA A 149 20.51 8.58 4.66
N ILE A 150 20.66 9.12 3.45
CA ILE A 150 21.10 8.36 2.26
C ILE A 150 22.54 7.85 2.46
N ALA A 151 23.47 8.72 2.87
CA ALA A 151 24.85 8.35 3.13
C ALA A 151 24.96 7.29 4.24
N ALA A 152 24.24 7.48 5.36
CA ALA A 152 24.21 6.52 6.47
C ALA A 152 23.68 5.15 6.04
N ALA A 153 22.64 5.12 5.18
CA ALA A 153 22.12 3.87 4.62
C ALA A 153 23.13 3.17 3.70
N ALA A 154 23.88 3.92 2.89
CA ALA A 154 24.90 3.38 1.98
C ALA A 154 26.08 2.74 2.72
N HIS A 155 26.47 3.28 3.89
CA HIS A 155 27.57 2.75 4.70
C HIS A 155 27.17 1.66 5.70
N SER A 156 25.90 1.25 5.75
CA SER A 156 25.41 0.25 6.69
C SER A 156 25.79 -1.18 6.26
N THR A 157 26.96 -1.67 6.72
CA THR A 157 27.51 -3.00 6.37
C THR A 157 27.31 -4.07 7.46
N GLY A 158 26.72 -3.72 8.61
CA GLY A 158 26.51 -4.62 9.75
C GLY A 158 25.16 -5.35 9.76
N LYS A 159 24.98 -6.29 10.69
CA LYS A 159 23.67 -6.92 10.98
C LYS A 159 22.64 -5.83 11.30
N LYS A 160 21.55 -5.78 10.53
CA LYS A 160 20.51 -4.76 10.67
C LYS A 160 19.58 -5.10 11.83
N TYR A 161 19.39 -4.15 12.74
CA TYR A 161 18.33 -4.18 13.76
C TYR A 161 17.52 -2.87 13.71
N PRO A 162 16.18 -2.93 13.61
CA PRO A 162 15.39 -4.08 13.17
C PRO A 162 15.84 -4.60 11.79
N GLN A 163 15.58 -5.88 11.48
CA GLN A 163 16.10 -6.49 10.24
C GLN A 163 15.45 -5.89 8.99
N CYS A 164 14.16 -5.55 9.05
CA CYS A 164 13.46 -4.71 8.06
C CYS A 164 12.41 -3.82 8.74
N ALA A 165 11.69 -3.02 7.95
CA ALA A 165 10.67 -2.09 8.44
C ALA A 165 9.35 -2.75 8.89
N LEU A 166 9.19 -4.06 8.68
CA LEU A 166 8.01 -4.82 9.12
C LEU A 166 8.24 -5.69 10.35
N CYS A 167 9.50 -5.98 10.71
CA CYS A 167 9.85 -6.72 11.91
C CYS A 167 9.14 -6.18 13.15
N LEU A 168 8.62 -7.05 14.01
CA LEU A 168 7.95 -6.65 15.27
C LEU A 168 8.86 -5.82 16.18
N GLU A 169 10.18 -6.00 16.05
CA GLU A 169 11.24 -5.25 16.71
C GLU A 169 11.22 -3.74 16.39
N ASN A 170 10.43 -3.30 15.39
CA ASN A 170 10.19 -1.88 15.16
C ASN A 170 9.26 -1.26 16.23
N GLU A 171 8.45 -2.04 16.95
CA GLU A 171 7.54 -1.54 17.97
C GLU A 171 8.33 -0.87 19.11
N GLY A 172 8.21 0.46 19.24
CA GLY A 172 8.99 1.23 20.21
C GLY A 172 10.41 1.56 19.76
N TYR A 173 10.81 1.22 18.53
CA TYR A 173 12.18 1.46 18.06
C TYR A 173 12.46 2.95 17.84
N LEU A 174 13.56 3.44 18.41
CA LEU A 174 13.93 4.87 18.38
C LEU A 174 14.11 5.42 16.95
N GLY A 175 14.70 4.63 16.05
CA GLY A 175 15.07 5.08 14.71
C GLY A 175 16.33 5.96 14.70
N GLY A 176 16.51 6.72 13.62
CA GLY A 176 17.64 7.63 13.41
C GLY A 176 18.01 7.76 11.93
N TYR A 177 19.21 8.25 11.63
CA TYR A 177 19.65 8.37 10.23
C TYR A 177 19.67 7.01 9.54
N GLY A 178 18.96 6.91 8.41
CA GLY A 178 18.81 5.66 7.66
C GLY A 178 17.86 4.62 8.29
N LYS A 179 17.19 4.93 9.42
CA LYS A 179 16.24 4.04 10.10
C LYS A 179 14.98 4.79 10.54
N ASN A 180 13.81 4.28 10.18
CA ASN A 180 12.54 4.92 10.51
C ASN A 180 12.35 5.04 12.03
N ALA A 181 11.93 6.21 12.50
CA ALA A 181 11.45 6.40 13.87
C ALA A 181 10.13 5.66 14.07
N ARG A 182 10.02 4.91 15.16
CA ARG A 182 8.88 4.03 15.46
C ARG A 182 8.58 3.94 16.96
N SER A 183 9.01 4.92 17.75
CA SER A 183 8.79 4.91 19.21
C SER A 183 7.30 4.82 19.57
N ASN A 184 6.44 5.52 18.84
CA ASN A 184 4.98 5.49 19.00
C ASN A 184 4.27 4.35 18.24
N LEU A 185 4.99 3.46 17.55
CA LEU A 185 4.39 2.32 16.86
C LEU A 185 3.82 1.33 17.88
N ARG A 186 2.64 0.80 17.59
CA ARG A 186 2.05 -0.36 18.28
C ARG A 186 1.53 -1.35 17.25
N ILE A 187 1.69 -2.62 17.54
CA ILE A 187 1.31 -3.73 16.66
C ILE A 187 0.39 -4.67 17.44
N ILE A 188 -0.78 -4.96 16.87
CA ILE A 188 -1.70 -5.94 17.44
C ILE A 188 -1.17 -7.33 17.14
N ARG A 189 -1.03 -8.17 18.16
CA ARG A 189 -0.62 -9.57 18.06
C ARG A 189 -1.85 -10.41 17.77
N MET A 190 -1.76 -11.26 16.77
CA MET A 190 -2.86 -12.09 16.28
C MET A 190 -2.35 -13.49 15.89
N ASN A 191 -3.29 -14.43 15.79
CA ASN A 191 -3.04 -15.77 15.28
C ASN A 191 -3.77 -15.92 13.95
N ILE A 192 -3.03 -16.19 12.88
CA ILE A 192 -3.57 -16.44 11.54
C ILE A 192 -3.14 -17.84 11.14
N ALA A 193 -4.11 -18.72 10.93
CA ALA A 193 -3.91 -20.12 10.54
C ALA A 193 -2.90 -20.87 11.44
N GLY A 194 -2.99 -20.68 12.75
CA GLY A 194 -2.13 -21.35 13.74
C GLY A 194 -0.74 -20.72 13.92
N ARG A 195 -0.43 -19.61 13.23
CA ARG A 195 0.86 -18.91 13.32
C ARG A 195 0.71 -17.52 13.94
N PRO A 196 1.74 -17.01 14.64
CA PRO A 196 1.70 -15.67 15.21
C PRO A 196 2.01 -14.59 14.15
N TRP A 197 1.19 -13.55 14.14
CA TRP A 197 1.27 -12.42 13.22
C TRP A 197 1.09 -11.09 13.95
N GLY A 198 1.48 -10.01 13.28
CA GLY A 198 1.24 -8.64 13.68
C GLY A 198 0.25 -7.93 12.76
N PHE A 199 -0.49 -6.97 13.30
CA PHE A 199 -1.34 -6.03 12.55
C PHE A 199 -0.98 -4.59 12.92
N GLN A 200 -0.65 -3.78 11.92
CA GLN A 200 -0.36 -2.35 12.07
C GLN A 200 -0.97 -1.54 10.91
N TYR A 201 -1.28 -0.26 11.14
CA TYR A 201 -1.62 0.66 10.06
C TYR A 201 -0.37 1.12 9.30
N SER A 202 -0.54 1.61 8.08
CA SER A 202 0.51 2.30 7.34
C SER A 202 0.63 3.75 7.84
N PRO A 203 1.83 4.25 8.15
CA PRO A 203 2.02 5.63 8.60
C PRO A 203 1.70 6.66 7.51
N TYR A 204 1.93 6.29 6.24
CA TYR A 204 1.71 7.10 5.04
C TYR A 204 0.68 6.39 4.17
N ALA A 205 -0.54 6.30 4.69
CA ALA A 205 -1.63 5.52 4.10
C ALA A 205 -1.99 6.02 2.69
N TYR A 206 -2.24 5.06 1.79
CA TYR A 206 -2.71 5.38 0.44
C TYR A 206 -4.22 5.51 0.35
N PHE A 207 -4.96 4.89 1.26
CA PHE A 207 -6.42 4.93 1.35
C PHE A 207 -6.84 4.85 2.83
N ASN A 208 -8.13 5.00 3.11
CA ASN A 208 -8.62 5.00 4.48
C ASN A 208 -8.29 3.67 5.18
N GLU A 209 -7.71 3.73 6.39
CA GLU A 209 -7.35 2.56 7.19
C GLU A 209 -6.41 1.57 6.49
N HIS A 210 -5.57 2.03 5.54
CA HIS A 210 -4.54 1.18 4.92
C HIS A 210 -3.65 0.53 5.99
N CYS A 211 -3.63 -0.80 6.01
CA CYS A 211 -2.95 -1.59 7.02
C CYS A 211 -2.10 -2.71 6.43
N ILE A 212 -1.29 -3.30 7.31
CA ILE A 212 -0.34 -4.36 7.01
C ILE A 212 -0.50 -5.46 8.06
N PHE A 213 -0.68 -6.68 7.60
CA PHE A 213 -0.58 -7.90 8.39
C PHE A 213 0.78 -8.52 8.11
N LEU A 214 1.60 -8.75 9.13
CA LEU A 214 3.00 -9.14 8.97
C LEU A 214 3.33 -10.39 9.78
N ASP A 215 4.03 -11.33 9.17
CA ASP A 215 4.45 -12.56 9.85
C ASP A 215 5.39 -12.17 11.00
N GLN A 216 5.27 -12.82 12.17
CA GLN A 216 6.23 -12.55 13.24
C GLN A 216 7.66 -12.93 12.82
N LYS A 217 7.82 -13.95 11.97
CA LYS A 217 9.11 -14.38 11.48
C LYS A 217 9.49 -13.56 10.24
N HIS A 218 10.75 -13.12 10.20
CA HIS A 218 11.32 -12.51 9.01
C HIS A 218 11.68 -13.59 7.99
N ILE A 219 10.69 -14.03 7.22
CA ILE A 219 10.84 -14.99 6.13
C ILE A 219 10.41 -14.37 4.80
N PRO A 220 11.03 -14.72 3.67
CA PRO A 220 10.64 -14.20 2.37
C PRO A 220 9.17 -14.45 2.04
N MET A 221 8.62 -13.58 1.20
CA MET A 221 7.25 -13.72 0.75
C MET A 221 7.05 -14.97 -0.10
N VAL A 222 5.88 -15.61 0.02
CA VAL A 222 5.48 -16.72 -0.85
C VAL A 222 3.99 -16.65 -1.21
N ILE A 223 3.66 -17.05 -2.44
CA ILE A 223 2.28 -17.23 -2.89
C ILE A 223 1.99 -18.72 -3.08
N ASN A 224 1.12 -19.27 -2.23
CA ASN A 224 0.69 -20.68 -2.29
C ASN A 224 -0.66 -20.87 -1.58
N GLN A 225 -1.07 -22.12 -1.37
CA GLN A 225 -2.30 -22.45 -0.63
C GLN A 225 -2.36 -21.84 0.78
N GLN A 226 -1.23 -21.78 1.50
CA GLN A 226 -1.18 -21.17 2.83
C GLN A 226 -1.48 -19.68 2.77
N THR A 227 -1.08 -18.99 1.69
CA THR A 227 -1.46 -17.60 1.43
C THR A 227 -2.99 -17.47 1.41
N LEU A 228 -3.69 -18.30 0.62
CA LEU A 228 -5.15 -18.25 0.53
C LEU A 228 -5.83 -18.54 1.88
N ILE A 229 -5.33 -19.51 2.63
CA ILE A 229 -5.80 -19.80 4.00
C ILE A 229 -5.65 -18.54 4.88
N ASN A 230 -4.49 -17.89 4.84
CA ASN A 230 -4.25 -16.69 5.67
C ASN A 230 -5.18 -15.54 5.27
N LEU A 231 -5.38 -15.29 3.97
CA LEU A 231 -6.28 -14.24 3.49
C LEU A 231 -7.73 -14.47 3.94
N VAL A 232 -8.23 -15.71 3.85
CA VAL A 232 -9.56 -16.09 4.34
C VAL A 232 -9.68 -15.89 5.85
N GLU A 233 -8.68 -16.28 6.64
CA GLU A 233 -8.73 -16.13 8.11
C GLU A 233 -8.66 -14.65 8.55
N ILE A 234 -7.87 -13.83 7.86
CA ILE A 234 -7.85 -12.37 8.09
C ILE A 234 -9.20 -11.77 7.75
N GLU A 235 -9.76 -12.10 6.60
CA GLU A 235 -11.06 -11.59 6.18
C GLU A 235 -12.15 -12.00 7.18
N LYS A 236 -12.21 -13.28 7.62
CA LYS A 236 -13.14 -13.72 8.67
C LYS A 236 -12.99 -12.90 9.96
N THR A 237 -11.77 -12.47 10.29
CA THR A 237 -11.49 -11.65 11.48
C THR A 237 -11.94 -10.20 11.28
N PHE A 238 -11.78 -9.65 10.08
CA PHE A 238 -12.10 -8.26 9.72
C PHE A 238 -12.91 -8.20 8.41
N PRO A 239 -14.20 -8.58 8.42
CA PRO A 239 -14.98 -8.73 7.19
C PRO A 239 -15.29 -7.42 6.46
N HIS A 240 -15.10 -6.29 7.15
CA HIS A 240 -15.21 -4.95 6.59
C HIS A 240 -13.92 -4.47 5.89
N TYR A 241 -12.85 -5.26 5.90
CA TYR A 241 -11.60 -5.00 5.20
C TYR A 241 -11.44 -5.93 4.00
N PHE A 242 -10.80 -5.44 2.95
CA PHE A 242 -10.15 -6.34 1.99
C PHE A 242 -8.75 -6.70 2.51
N VAL A 243 -8.18 -7.80 2.01
CA VAL A 243 -6.79 -8.18 2.25
C VAL A 243 -6.21 -8.82 1.00
N GLY A 244 -4.97 -8.50 0.65
CA GLY A 244 -4.28 -9.10 -0.48
C GLY A 244 -2.78 -9.15 -0.30
N SER A 245 -2.12 -9.91 -1.15
CA SER A 245 -0.66 -9.99 -1.21
C SER A 245 -0.14 -9.36 -2.50
N ASN A 246 1.04 -8.75 -2.44
CA ASN A 246 1.78 -8.51 -3.68
C ASN A 246 2.29 -9.84 -4.24
N ALA A 247 2.55 -9.88 -5.55
CA ALA A 247 3.30 -10.98 -6.17
C ALA A 247 4.67 -11.18 -5.51
N ASP A 248 5.08 -12.44 -5.37
CA ASP A 248 6.33 -12.88 -4.71
C ASP A 248 7.53 -12.98 -5.67
N LEU A 249 7.40 -12.46 -6.88
CA LEU A 249 8.46 -12.41 -7.88
C LEU A 249 9.00 -10.99 -8.10
N PRO A 250 10.30 -10.84 -8.42
CA PRO A 250 10.85 -9.57 -8.91
C PRO A 250 10.11 -9.06 -10.15
N ILE A 251 10.23 -7.75 -10.43
CA ILE A 251 9.59 -7.02 -11.55
C ILE A 251 8.07 -6.84 -11.39
N VAL A 252 7.34 -7.91 -11.08
CA VAL A 252 5.88 -7.86 -10.91
C VAL A 252 5.44 -7.67 -9.45
N GLY A 253 6.33 -7.91 -8.50
CA GLY A 253 6.07 -7.79 -7.06
C GLY A 253 6.28 -6.39 -6.49
N GLY A 254 5.77 -6.22 -5.27
CA GLY A 254 5.97 -5.02 -4.46
C GLY A 254 7.41 -4.88 -3.96
N SER A 255 7.75 -3.72 -3.42
CA SER A 255 9.13 -3.36 -3.05
C SER A 255 9.76 -4.13 -1.88
N MET A 256 9.05 -5.09 -1.25
CA MET A 256 9.47 -5.71 0.01
C MET A 256 9.18 -7.21 0.04
N LEU A 257 9.98 -7.98 -0.69
CA LEU A 257 9.82 -9.44 -0.80
C LEU A 257 10.51 -10.23 0.33
N ALA A 258 11.29 -9.56 1.18
CA ALA A 258 12.12 -10.22 2.19
C ALA A 258 11.35 -10.65 3.46
N HIS A 259 10.15 -10.14 3.67
CA HIS A 259 9.33 -10.43 4.85
C HIS A 259 7.88 -10.65 4.43
N GLU A 260 7.35 -11.85 4.69
CA GLU A 260 5.96 -12.25 4.47
C GLU A 260 4.98 -11.29 5.15
N HIS A 261 4.11 -10.70 4.33
CA HIS A 261 3.10 -9.75 4.76
C HIS A 261 1.95 -9.63 3.76
N TYR A 262 0.81 -9.18 4.24
CA TYR A 262 -0.36 -8.82 3.46
C TYR A 262 -0.72 -7.37 3.70
N GLN A 263 -1.35 -6.75 2.71
CA GLN A 263 -1.89 -5.40 2.82
C GLN A 263 -3.40 -5.45 2.79
N GLY A 264 -4.06 -4.56 3.52
CA GLY A 264 -5.51 -4.51 3.58
C GLY A 264 -6.03 -3.18 4.10
N GLY A 265 -7.31 -3.15 4.44
CA GLY A 265 -7.95 -2.01 5.10
C GLY A 265 -9.36 -1.73 4.59
N ARG A 266 -9.95 -0.62 5.04
CA ARG A 266 -11.33 -0.24 4.75
C ARG A 266 -11.43 0.60 3.48
N HIS A 267 -11.41 -0.04 2.31
CA HIS A 267 -11.65 0.62 1.02
C HIS A 267 -12.24 -0.35 0.01
N THR A 268 -13.14 0.15 -0.86
CA THR A 268 -13.69 -0.61 -1.98
C THR A 268 -13.10 -0.08 -3.28
N PHE A 269 -12.07 -0.75 -3.77
CA PHE A 269 -11.38 -0.38 -4.99
C PHE A 269 -12.21 -0.57 -6.25
N PRO A 270 -11.87 0.10 -7.36
CA PRO A 270 -12.58 -0.06 -8.61
C PRO A 270 -12.64 -1.50 -9.14
N MET A 271 -11.55 -2.26 -9.08
CA MET A 271 -11.53 -3.67 -9.52
C MET A 271 -12.53 -4.55 -8.75
N MET A 272 -12.74 -4.29 -7.46
CA MET A 272 -13.71 -5.03 -6.63
C MET A 272 -15.15 -4.80 -7.10
N LYS A 273 -15.42 -3.68 -7.79
CA LYS A 273 -16.73 -3.33 -8.35
C LYS A 273 -16.90 -3.83 -9.80
N ALA A 274 -15.81 -4.24 -10.45
CA ALA A 274 -15.83 -4.74 -11.82
C ALA A 274 -16.65 -6.03 -11.93
N LYS A 275 -17.30 -6.23 -13.07
CA LYS A 275 -18.17 -7.39 -13.30
C LYS A 275 -17.38 -8.54 -13.89
N ILE A 276 -17.88 -9.76 -13.73
CA ILE A 276 -17.42 -10.90 -14.54
C ILE A 276 -17.94 -10.69 -15.96
N LYS A 277 -17.04 -10.54 -16.95
CA LYS A 277 -17.41 -10.44 -18.38
C LYS A 277 -17.63 -11.80 -19.03
N LYS A 278 -16.96 -12.85 -18.55
CA LYS A 278 -17.11 -14.21 -19.06
C LYS A 278 -17.08 -15.22 -17.92
N SER A 279 -18.19 -15.93 -17.75
CA SER A 279 -18.28 -17.00 -16.75
C SER A 279 -17.42 -18.20 -17.11
N VAL A 280 -16.87 -18.84 -16.08
CA VAL A 280 -16.11 -20.09 -16.16
C VAL A 280 -16.76 -21.07 -15.20
N VAL A 281 -16.94 -22.33 -15.61
CA VAL A 281 -17.60 -23.36 -14.82
C VAL A 281 -16.59 -24.47 -14.54
N PHE A 282 -16.50 -24.85 -13.27
CA PHE A 282 -15.75 -26.02 -12.79
C PHE A 282 -16.78 -26.98 -12.16
N ASN A 283 -17.00 -28.15 -12.77
CA ASN A 283 -18.02 -29.10 -12.37
C ASN A 283 -17.77 -29.73 -11.00
N GLU A 284 -16.51 -29.93 -10.61
CA GLU A 284 -16.10 -30.39 -9.28
C GLU A 284 -16.35 -29.33 -8.18
N TYR A 285 -16.61 -28.07 -8.56
CA TYR A 285 -16.83 -26.94 -7.63
C TYR A 285 -18.16 -26.23 -7.88
N PRO A 286 -19.31 -26.92 -7.74
CA PRO A 286 -20.62 -26.37 -8.09
C PRO A 286 -21.04 -25.15 -7.25
N ASP A 287 -20.47 -25.00 -6.04
CA ASP A 287 -20.74 -23.88 -5.14
C ASP A 287 -19.82 -22.66 -5.38
N VAL A 288 -18.91 -22.72 -6.36
CA VAL A 288 -18.00 -21.62 -6.71
C VAL A 288 -18.42 -20.99 -8.04
N LYS A 289 -18.88 -19.74 -7.98
CA LYS A 289 -19.07 -18.92 -9.19
C LYS A 289 -17.72 -18.37 -9.62
N ALA A 290 -17.25 -18.74 -10.81
CA ALA A 290 -15.98 -18.29 -11.37
C ALA A 290 -16.16 -17.47 -12.65
N GLY A 291 -15.19 -16.60 -12.96
CA GLY A 291 -15.11 -15.99 -14.28
C GLY A 291 -14.05 -14.92 -14.45
N ILE A 292 -13.81 -14.57 -15.71
CA ILE A 292 -12.88 -13.53 -16.11
C ILE A 292 -13.52 -12.17 -15.83
N VAL A 293 -12.80 -11.30 -15.12
CA VAL A 293 -13.28 -9.96 -14.75
C VAL A 293 -13.11 -8.99 -15.92
N ASP A 294 -14.06 -8.07 -16.08
CA ASP A 294 -13.95 -6.92 -16.98
C ASP A 294 -13.00 -5.89 -16.38
N TRP A 295 -11.71 -6.18 -16.51
CA TRP A 295 -10.64 -5.39 -15.92
C TRP A 295 -9.42 -5.35 -16.87
N PRO A 296 -8.59 -4.30 -16.85
CA PRO A 296 -7.42 -4.21 -17.74
C PRO A 296 -6.40 -5.32 -17.52
N MET A 297 -6.27 -5.79 -16.27
CA MET A 297 -5.38 -6.89 -15.91
C MET A 297 -6.09 -8.24 -15.96
N SER A 298 -5.32 -9.31 -16.12
CA SER A 298 -5.85 -10.66 -16.27
C SER A 298 -6.28 -11.26 -14.94
N ASP A 299 -7.54 -11.02 -14.56
CA ASP A 299 -8.12 -11.44 -13.29
C ASP A 299 -9.17 -12.54 -13.45
N LEU A 300 -9.00 -13.62 -12.67
CA LEU A 300 -9.98 -14.69 -12.51
C LEU A 300 -10.59 -14.60 -11.10
N ARG A 301 -11.87 -14.23 -11.05
CA ARG A 301 -12.64 -14.07 -9.81
C ARG A 301 -13.36 -15.34 -9.43
N LEU A 302 -13.24 -15.75 -8.17
CA LEU A 302 -13.97 -16.85 -7.54
C LEU A 302 -14.87 -16.30 -6.43
N ILE A 303 -16.13 -16.70 -6.39
CA ILE A 303 -17.10 -16.26 -5.39
C ILE A 303 -17.80 -17.47 -4.79
N SER A 304 -17.73 -17.63 -3.47
CA SER A 304 -18.44 -18.69 -2.76
C SER A 304 -18.69 -18.35 -1.28
N ASN A 305 -19.67 -19.02 -0.67
CA ASN A 305 -19.79 -19.09 0.78
C ASN A 305 -18.92 -20.20 1.39
N ASN A 306 -18.49 -21.18 0.58
CA ASN A 306 -17.60 -22.26 1.00
C ASN A 306 -16.14 -21.83 0.82
N SER A 307 -15.51 -21.40 1.91
CA SER A 307 -14.10 -20.98 1.86
C SER A 307 -13.15 -22.13 1.55
N LEU A 308 -13.50 -23.39 1.85
CA LEU A 308 -12.62 -24.54 1.60
C LEU A 308 -12.51 -24.81 0.10
N ASP A 309 -13.64 -24.87 -0.59
CA ASP A 309 -13.68 -25.05 -2.05
C ASP A 309 -12.98 -23.90 -2.77
N LEU A 310 -13.17 -22.67 -2.29
CA LEU A 310 -12.52 -21.49 -2.83
C LEU A 310 -10.98 -21.53 -2.64
N ILE A 311 -10.50 -21.98 -1.47
CA ILE A 311 -9.06 -22.17 -1.22
C ILE A 311 -8.50 -23.28 -2.11
N ASP A 312 -9.20 -24.41 -2.23
CA ASP A 312 -8.73 -25.56 -3.00
C ASP A 312 -8.68 -25.25 -4.50
N LEU A 313 -9.76 -24.75 -5.09
CA LEU A 313 -9.81 -24.33 -6.50
C LEU A 313 -8.79 -23.21 -6.77
N GLY A 314 -8.73 -22.19 -5.91
CA GLY A 314 -7.74 -21.13 -6.05
C GLY A 314 -6.30 -21.64 -6.01
N SER A 315 -6.01 -22.64 -5.18
CA SER A 315 -4.69 -23.28 -5.10
C SER A 315 -4.38 -24.10 -6.35
N LYS A 316 -5.36 -24.81 -6.91
CA LYS A 316 -5.21 -25.54 -8.18
C LYS A 316 -4.94 -24.56 -9.34
N ILE A 317 -5.65 -23.43 -9.40
CA ILE A 317 -5.43 -22.36 -10.39
C ILE A 317 -4.02 -21.78 -10.31
N ILE A 318 -3.54 -21.46 -9.10
CA ILE A 318 -2.17 -20.94 -8.90
C ILE A 318 -1.14 -21.96 -9.42
N LYS A 319 -1.26 -23.23 -9.02
CA LYS A 319 -0.34 -24.30 -9.45
C LYS A 319 -0.37 -24.50 -10.97
N PHE A 320 -1.53 -24.40 -11.60
CA PHE A 320 -1.66 -24.50 -13.05
C PHE A 320 -0.99 -23.31 -13.74
N TRP A 321 -1.26 -22.08 -13.28
CA TRP A 321 -0.64 -20.87 -13.82
C TRP A 321 0.89 -20.92 -13.70
N ASP A 322 1.42 -21.39 -12.57
CA ASP A 322 2.87 -21.54 -12.34
C ASP A 322 3.56 -22.42 -13.40
N GLN A 323 2.83 -23.29 -14.10
CA GLN A 323 3.36 -24.23 -15.12
C GLN A 323 2.92 -23.88 -16.55
N TYR A 324 1.95 -23.00 -16.71
CA TYR A 324 1.36 -22.68 -18.02
C TYR A 324 2.37 -21.99 -18.92
N SER A 325 2.42 -22.32 -20.21
CA SER A 325 3.23 -21.60 -21.19
C SER A 325 2.46 -21.41 -22.48
N ASP A 326 2.66 -20.27 -23.13
CA ASP A 326 2.01 -19.90 -24.37
C ASP A 326 2.98 -19.06 -25.22
N ALA A 327 3.79 -19.77 -26.02
CA ALA A 327 4.83 -19.16 -26.85
C ALA A 327 4.28 -18.14 -27.86
N ASP A 328 3.02 -18.28 -28.29
CA ASP A 328 2.37 -17.32 -29.20
C ASP A 328 2.20 -15.92 -28.58
N ARG A 329 2.32 -15.82 -27.25
CA ARG A 329 2.12 -14.59 -26.46
C ARG A 329 3.30 -14.26 -25.57
N ASP A 330 4.47 -14.86 -25.85
CA ASP A 330 5.69 -14.72 -25.06
C ASP A 330 5.53 -15.09 -23.57
N ILE A 331 4.60 -16.01 -23.26
CA ILE A 331 4.38 -16.52 -21.90
C ILE A 331 5.21 -17.80 -21.72
N LYS A 332 6.18 -17.77 -20.81
CA LYS A 332 7.07 -18.90 -20.51
C LYS A 332 7.13 -19.11 -19.01
N ALA A 333 6.68 -20.26 -18.53
CA ALA A 333 6.63 -20.55 -17.09
C ALA A 333 8.02 -20.58 -16.45
N PHE A 334 9.03 -21.13 -17.14
CA PHE A 334 10.37 -21.37 -16.60
C PHE A 334 11.50 -21.06 -17.57
N ASP A 335 12.54 -20.38 -17.11
CA ASP A 335 13.87 -20.37 -17.74
C ASP A 335 14.87 -21.16 -16.89
N GLY A 336 15.10 -22.42 -17.26
CA GLY A 336 15.80 -23.37 -16.41
C GLY A 336 15.00 -23.63 -15.12
N GLU A 337 15.59 -23.31 -13.97
CA GLU A 337 14.94 -23.43 -12.65
C GLU A 337 14.18 -22.14 -12.23
N MET A 338 14.38 -21.03 -12.95
CA MET A 338 13.74 -19.76 -12.61
C MET A 338 12.29 -19.77 -13.12
N ARG A 339 11.31 -19.74 -12.20
CA ARG A 339 9.90 -19.52 -12.56
C ARG A 339 9.63 -18.05 -12.88
N HIS A 340 8.67 -17.81 -13.76
CA HIS A 340 8.25 -16.46 -14.16
C HIS A 340 6.86 -16.06 -13.71
N HIS A 341 6.08 -17.02 -13.24
CA HIS A 341 4.65 -16.85 -12.96
C HIS A 341 4.37 -16.79 -11.47
N THR A 342 3.39 -15.96 -11.11
CA THR A 342 2.78 -15.87 -9.79
C THR A 342 1.42 -15.20 -9.91
N VAL A 343 0.72 -15.00 -8.79
CA VAL A 343 -0.54 -14.26 -8.76
C VAL A 343 -0.49 -13.13 -7.73
N THR A 344 -1.35 -12.13 -7.89
CA THR A 344 -1.70 -11.18 -6.83
C THR A 344 -3.06 -11.62 -6.27
N PRO A 345 -3.09 -12.40 -5.16
CA PRO A 345 -4.34 -12.87 -4.58
C PRO A 345 -4.97 -11.80 -3.69
N ILE A 346 -6.27 -11.57 -3.87
CA ILE A 346 -7.03 -10.53 -3.17
C ILE A 346 -8.32 -11.14 -2.65
N MET A 347 -8.56 -11.00 -1.35
CA MET A 347 -9.74 -11.50 -0.66
C MET A 347 -10.57 -10.31 -0.15
N HIS A 348 -11.87 -10.37 -0.40
CA HIS A 348 -12.83 -9.45 0.18
C HIS A 348 -14.23 -10.09 0.29
N ARG A 349 -15.21 -9.32 0.79
CA ARG A 349 -16.61 -9.74 0.87
C ARG A 349 -17.46 -9.08 -0.18
N GLU A 350 -18.48 -9.82 -0.61
CA GLU A 350 -19.71 -9.29 -1.21
C GLU A 350 -20.88 -9.84 -0.39
N GLY A 351 -21.42 -9.03 0.52
CA GLY A 351 -22.40 -9.49 1.49
C GLY A 351 -21.85 -10.61 2.37
N LYS A 352 -22.39 -11.83 2.22
CA LYS A 352 -21.94 -13.02 2.96
C LYS A 352 -20.90 -13.84 2.21
N SER A 353 -20.75 -13.64 0.90
CA SER A 353 -19.85 -14.44 0.07
C SER A 353 -18.42 -13.95 0.20
N PHE A 354 -17.47 -14.88 0.23
CA PHE A 354 -16.07 -14.60 -0.03
C PHE A 354 -15.88 -14.34 -1.52
N VAL A 355 -15.05 -13.37 -1.84
CA VAL A 355 -14.60 -13.05 -3.21
C VAL A 355 -13.08 -13.14 -3.22
N LEU A 356 -12.55 -14.03 -4.04
CA LEU A 356 -11.12 -14.19 -4.29
C LEU A 356 -10.81 -13.84 -5.73
N ASP A 357 -10.04 -12.76 -5.90
CA ASP A 357 -9.45 -12.38 -7.17
C ASP A 357 -8.04 -12.97 -7.27
N LEU A 358 -7.75 -13.58 -8.42
CA LEU A 358 -6.46 -14.15 -8.76
C LEU A 358 -5.95 -13.45 -10.01
N VAL A 359 -5.27 -12.32 -9.81
CA VAL A 359 -4.68 -11.57 -10.92
C VAL A 359 -3.40 -12.26 -11.34
N LEU A 360 -3.38 -12.80 -12.57
CA LEU A 360 -2.23 -13.49 -13.14
C LEU A 360 -1.09 -12.50 -13.38
N ARG A 361 0.12 -12.86 -12.94
CA ARG A 361 1.34 -12.05 -13.06
C ARG A 361 2.45 -12.86 -13.73
N ASP A 362 3.20 -12.19 -14.56
CA ASP A 362 4.29 -12.75 -15.37
C ASP A 362 5.45 -11.75 -15.43
N ASN A 363 6.67 -12.19 -15.09
CA ASN A 363 7.87 -11.35 -15.11
C ASN A 363 8.85 -11.64 -16.27
N ASN A 364 8.41 -12.33 -17.32
CA ASN A 364 9.17 -12.56 -18.54
C ASN A 364 9.63 -11.23 -19.14
N THR A 365 10.84 -11.24 -19.68
CA THR A 365 11.47 -10.10 -20.35
C THR A 365 11.91 -10.51 -21.74
N ASN A 366 12.01 -9.55 -22.66
CA ASN A 366 12.66 -9.77 -23.95
C ASN A 366 13.50 -8.54 -24.34
N LYS A 367 14.06 -8.54 -25.56
CA LYS A 367 14.94 -7.45 -26.03
C LYS A 367 14.20 -6.11 -26.13
N ASP A 368 12.92 -6.14 -26.48
CA ASP A 368 12.10 -4.95 -26.65
C ASP A 368 11.58 -4.43 -25.29
N TYR A 369 11.34 -5.35 -24.35
CA TYR A 369 10.81 -5.10 -23.01
C TYR A 369 11.77 -5.63 -21.92
N PRO A 370 12.92 -4.97 -21.72
CA PRO A 370 13.93 -5.41 -20.75
C PRO A 370 13.49 -5.22 -19.28
N LEU A 371 12.46 -4.41 -19.03
CA LEU A 371 11.85 -4.24 -17.70
C LEU A 371 10.62 -5.14 -17.48
N GLY A 372 10.32 -6.05 -18.41
CA GLY A 372 9.16 -6.95 -18.34
C GLY A 372 8.21 -6.72 -19.50
N ILE A 373 7.80 -7.82 -20.15
CA ILE A 373 6.77 -7.82 -21.21
C ILE A 373 5.43 -7.34 -20.63
N PHE A 374 5.13 -7.76 -19.39
CA PHE A 374 3.91 -7.46 -18.66
C PHE A 374 4.15 -6.42 -17.55
N HIS A 375 4.77 -5.31 -17.94
CA HIS A 375 5.11 -4.16 -17.09
C HIS A 375 4.88 -2.86 -17.88
N PRO A 376 4.63 -1.69 -17.27
CA PRO A 376 4.50 -0.44 -18.00
C PRO A 376 5.65 -0.17 -18.96
N HIS A 377 5.33 0.12 -20.23
CA HIS A 377 6.34 0.32 -21.26
C HIS A 377 6.84 1.76 -21.32
N LYS A 378 7.93 1.96 -22.08
CA LYS A 378 8.75 3.19 -22.10
C LYS A 378 7.94 4.47 -22.29
N GLN A 379 6.91 4.43 -23.13
CA GLN A 379 6.04 5.56 -23.44
C GLN A 379 5.25 6.09 -22.23
N LEU A 380 5.05 5.28 -21.19
CA LEU A 380 4.28 5.66 -19.99
C LEU A 380 5.17 6.10 -18.82
N TRP A 381 6.49 5.91 -18.92
CA TRP A 381 7.45 6.14 -17.83
C TRP A 381 7.55 7.60 -17.38
N HIS A 382 7.08 8.54 -18.18
CA HIS A 382 6.99 9.94 -17.76
C HIS A 382 6.00 10.11 -16.60
N ILE A 383 4.93 9.30 -16.53
CA ILE A 383 4.00 9.24 -15.39
C ILE A 383 4.37 8.10 -14.43
N LYS A 384 4.45 6.86 -14.91
CA LYS A 384 4.60 5.68 -14.06
C LYS A 384 5.60 4.70 -14.67
N LYS A 385 6.73 4.53 -14.00
CA LYS A 385 7.80 3.60 -14.41
C LYS A 385 7.93 2.41 -13.46
N GLU A 386 7.59 2.63 -12.19
CA GLU A 386 7.74 1.68 -11.11
C GLU A 386 6.74 0.52 -11.23
N ASN A 387 7.08 -0.61 -10.60
CA ASN A 387 6.26 -1.82 -10.57
C ASN A 387 4.81 -1.55 -10.14
N ILE A 388 3.90 -2.38 -10.65
CA ILE A 388 2.48 -2.36 -10.32
C ILE A 388 2.25 -3.26 -9.11
N GLY A 389 2.10 -2.63 -7.95
CA GLY A 389 1.79 -3.29 -6.69
C GLY A 389 0.30 -3.58 -6.56
N LEU A 390 -0.05 -4.26 -5.46
CA LEU A 390 -1.42 -4.66 -5.14
C LEU A 390 -2.45 -3.53 -5.30
N ILE A 391 -2.14 -2.32 -4.80
CA ILE A 391 -3.08 -1.18 -4.82
C ILE A 391 -3.32 -0.69 -6.25
N GLU A 392 -2.27 -0.65 -7.06
CA GLU A 392 -2.39 -0.28 -8.47
C GLU A 392 -3.16 -1.34 -9.26
N VAL A 393 -2.90 -2.64 -9.03
CA VAL A 393 -3.67 -3.75 -9.61
C VAL A 393 -5.17 -3.55 -9.41
N MET A 394 -5.58 -3.12 -8.21
CA MET A 394 -6.98 -2.92 -7.86
C MET A 394 -7.59 -1.62 -8.43
N GLY A 395 -6.82 -0.77 -9.11
CA GLY A 395 -7.31 0.41 -9.82
C GLY A 395 -7.04 1.74 -9.13
N ARG A 396 -6.06 1.82 -8.23
CA ARG A 396 -5.60 3.10 -7.68
C ARG A 396 -4.14 3.37 -7.98
N ALA A 397 -3.86 4.37 -8.81
CA ALA A 397 -2.50 4.79 -9.11
C ALA A 397 -1.85 5.48 -7.91
N ILE A 398 -0.65 5.05 -7.55
CA ILE A 398 0.21 5.73 -6.59
C ILE A 398 1.36 6.39 -7.36
N LEU A 399 1.20 7.67 -7.62
CA LEU A 399 2.11 8.50 -8.41
C LEU A 399 3.11 9.26 -7.51
N PRO A 400 4.36 9.46 -7.97
CA PRO A 400 5.38 10.18 -7.20
C PRO A 400 5.07 11.67 -7.05
N GLY A 401 5.45 12.26 -5.92
CA GLY A 401 5.21 13.67 -5.60
C GLY A 401 5.75 14.69 -6.63
N ARG A 402 6.85 14.36 -7.32
CA ARG A 402 7.45 15.18 -8.39
C ARG A 402 6.45 15.58 -9.49
N LEU A 403 5.48 14.70 -9.78
CA LEU A 403 4.50 14.93 -10.83
C LEU A 403 3.60 16.13 -10.52
N LYS A 404 3.43 16.52 -9.25
CA LYS A 404 2.63 17.69 -8.93
C LYS A 404 3.15 18.93 -9.67
N SER A 405 4.46 19.19 -9.61
CA SER A 405 5.06 20.34 -10.29
C SER A 405 5.22 20.12 -11.79
N GLU A 406 5.64 18.92 -12.21
CA GLU A 406 5.83 18.62 -13.64
C GLU A 406 4.52 18.78 -14.44
N LEU A 407 3.39 18.36 -13.87
CA LEU A 407 2.10 18.46 -14.54
C LEU A 407 1.60 19.91 -14.62
N GLU A 408 1.94 20.79 -13.68
CA GLU A 408 1.63 22.22 -13.81
C GLU A 408 2.38 22.85 -15.01
N GLU A 409 3.62 22.44 -15.28
CA GLU A 409 4.34 22.89 -16.47
C GLU A 409 3.70 22.39 -17.77
N VAL A 410 3.18 21.15 -17.77
CA VAL A 410 2.39 20.62 -18.90
C VAL A 410 1.11 21.45 -19.12
N LYS A 411 0.41 21.84 -18.05
CA LYS A 411 -0.79 22.70 -18.16
C LYS A 411 -0.45 24.07 -18.77
N LYS A 412 0.63 24.72 -18.33
CA LYS A 412 1.12 25.98 -18.93
C LYS A 412 1.42 25.82 -20.42
N TYR A 413 2.11 24.74 -20.80
CA TYR A 413 2.37 24.43 -22.21
C TYR A 413 1.09 24.31 -23.04
N TRP A 414 0.06 23.63 -22.52
CA TRP A 414 -1.23 23.52 -23.19
C TRP A 414 -1.94 24.87 -23.36
N LEU A 415 -1.83 25.76 -22.36
CA LEU A 415 -2.41 27.10 -22.38
C LEU A 415 -1.62 28.10 -23.25
N GLY A 416 -0.47 27.71 -23.80
CA GLY A 416 0.41 28.61 -24.55
C GLY A 416 1.16 29.61 -23.67
N GLU A 417 1.30 29.32 -22.38
CA GLU A 417 2.05 30.11 -21.42
C GLU A 417 3.53 29.66 -21.39
N ASP A 418 4.40 30.52 -20.86
CA ASP A 418 5.81 30.18 -20.61
C ASP A 418 5.90 29.02 -19.61
N ASN A 419 6.73 28.03 -19.91
CA ASN A 419 6.80 26.77 -19.16
C ASN A 419 8.21 26.15 -19.21
N ASP A 420 8.51 25.34 -18.20
CA ASP A 420 9.73 24.53 -18.12
C ASP A 420 9.37 23.03 -18.17
N MET A 421 8.50 22.66 -19.12
CA MET A 421 8.03 21.27 -19.26
C MET A 421 9.18 20.35 -19.66
N ALA A 422 9.43 19.29 -18.88
CA ALA A 422 10.44 18.30 -19.20
C ALA A 422 10.15 17.56 -20.52
N ASP A 423 11.19 17.32 -21.32
CA ASP A 423 11.10 16.66 -22.63
C ASP A 423 10.39 15.30 -22.59
N SER A 424 10.47 14.58 -21.46
CA SER A 424 9.78 13.31 -21.28
C SER A 424 8.26 13.39 -21.38
N HIS A 425 7.65 14.56 -21.16
CA HIS A 425 6.21 14.78 -21.29
C HIS A 425 5.80 15.27 -22.68
N LYS A 426 6.75 15.72 -23.50
CA LYS A 426 6.46 16.49 -24.71
C LYS A 426 5.59 15.74 -25.72
N GLU A 427 5.98 14.52 -26.08
CA GLU A 427 5.23 13.72 -27.06
C GLU A 427 3.79 13.46 -26.62
N TRP A 428 3.60 13.14 -25.34
CA TRP A 428 2.27 12.97 -24.74
C TRP A 428 1.47 14.27 -24.70
N ALA A 429 2.09 15.37 -24.29
CA ALA A 429 1.45 16.68 -24.21
C ALA A 429 1.05 17.20 -25.60
N ASP A 430 1.90 17.02 -26.61
CA ASP A 430 1.64 17.39 -28.01
C ASP A 430 0.45 16.62 -28.58
N LYS A 431 0.40 15.31 -28.32
CA LYS A 431 -0.72 14.46 -28.74
C LYS A 431 -2.05 14.99 -28.16
N ILE A 432 -2.14 15.19 -26.85
CA ILE A 432 -3.36 15.68 -26.19
C ILE A 432 -3.76 17.05 -26.72
N LYS A 433 -2.80 17.97 -26.87
CA LYS A 433 -3.05 19.31 -27.42
C LYS A 433 -3.58 19.28 -28.85
N SER A 434 -3.23 18.26 -29.64
CA SER A 434 -3.72 18.10 -31.01
C SER A 434 -5.14 17.52 -31.11
N GLU A 435 -5.62 16.84 -30.07
CA GLU A 435 -6.90 16.12 -30.06
C GLU A 435 -8.06 16.97 -29.52
N GLN A 436 -7.79 18.02 -28.74
CA GLN A 436 -8.82 18.83 -28.09
C GLN A 436 -8.38 20.27 -27.84
N ASN A 437 -9.35 21.19 -27.79
CA ASN A 437 -9.10 22.58 -27.43
C ASN A 437 -8.97 22.75 -25.91
N ILE A 438 -7.79 23.15 -25.46
CA ILE A 438 -7.47 23.30 -24.03
C ILE A 438 -7.48 24.78 -23.67
N THR A 439 -8.18 25.11 -22.60
CA THR A 439 -8.45 26.47 -22.11
C THR A 439 -8.28 26.51 -20.60
N LYS A 440 -8.26 27.70 -20.01
CA LYS A 440 -8.14 27.86 -18.55
C LYS A 440 -9.30 27.21 -17.79
N ASP A 441 -10.46 27.08 -18.42
CA ASP A 441 -11.66 26.54 -17.78
C ASP A 441 -11.68 24.99 -17.73
N ASN A 442 -10.95 24.31 -18.62
CA ASN A 442 -10.98 22.85 -18.73
C ASN A 442 -9.62 22.14 -18.53
N VAL A 443 -8.52 22.89 -18.41
CA VAL A 443 -7.16 22.32 -18.35
C VAL A 443 -6.96 21.28 -17.23
N ASP A 444 -7.58 21.50 -16.05
CA ASP A 444 -7.51 20.57 -14.94
C ASP A 444 -8.25 19.26 -15.23
N GLN A 445 -9.45 19.34 -15.81
CA GLN A 445 -10.23 18.16 -16.19
C GLN A 445 -9.53 17.36 -17.29
N VAL A 446 -8.92 18.05 -18.26
CA VAL A 446 -8.12 17.42 -19.32
C VAL A 446 -6.92 16.69 -18.71
N MET A 447 -6.22 17.32 -17.76
CA MET A 447 -5.10 16.70 -17.05
C MET A 447 -5.52 15.45 -16.27
N GLU A 448 -6.59 15.55 -15.49
CA GLU A 448 -7.12 14.44 -14.71
C GLU A 448 -7.53 13.26 -15.60
N GLN A 449 -8.28 13.52 -16.68
CA GLN A 449 -8.65 12.47 -17.63
C GLN A 449 -7.43 11.87 -18.31
N ALA A 450 -6.45 12.68 -18.71
CA ALA A 450 -5.23 12.19 -19.34
C ALA A 450 -4.43 11.25 -18.41
N LEU A 451 -4.37 11.54 -17.11
CA LEU A 451 -3.75 10.65 -16.12
C LEU A 451 -4.53 9.35 -15.95
N VAL A 452 -5.86 9.40 -16.00
CA VAL A 452 -6.73 8.20 -15.97
C VAL A 452 -6.46 7.31 -17.19
N GLU A 453 -6.38 7.88 -18.40
CA GLU A 453 -6.07 7.12 -19.61
C GLU A 453 -4.66 6.52 -19.59
N VAL A 454 -3.66 7.28 -19.11
CA VAL A 454 -2.31 6.75 -18.95
C VAL A 454 -2.31 5.58 -17.97
N PHE A 455 -3.02 5.69 -16.84
CA PHE A 455 -3.06 4.62 -15.86
C PHE A 455 -3.83 3.39 -16.33
N GLU A 456 -4.92 3.56 -17.08
CA GLU A 456 -5.60 2.48 -17.80
C GLU A 456 -4.61 1.72 -18.69
N GLN A 457 -3.79 2.45 -19.47
CA GLN A 457 -2.81 1.83 -20.35
C GLN A 457 -1.68 1.14 -19.57
N VAL A 458 -1.22 1.71 -18.45
CA VAL A 458 -0.27 1.07 -17.51
C VAL A 458 -0.78 -0.29 -17.05
N LEU A 459 -2.07 -0.40 -16.70
CA LEU A 459 -2.66 -1.67 -16.28
C LEU A 459 -2.82 -2.65 -17.45
N GLN A 460 -3.16 -2.19 -18.65
CA GLN A 460 -3.20 -3.05 -19.86
C GLN A 460 -1.81 -3.57 -20.25
N ASP A 461 -0.77 -2.76 -20.13
CA ASP A 461 0.63 -3.18 -20.32
C ASP A 461 1.01 -4.27 -19.31
N ALA A 462 0.51 -4.17 -18.07
CA ALA A 462 0.76 -5.15 -17.01
C ALA A 462 -0.12 -6.42 -17.08
N GLY A 463 -1.22 -6.42 -17.83
CA GLY A 463 -2.08 -7.60 -18.01
C GLY A 463 -1.44 -8.67 -18.89
N VAL A 464 -1.52 -9.94 -18.49
CA VAL A 464 -0.95 -11.08 -19.24
C VAL A 464 -1.68 -11.27 -20.58
N PHE A 465 -2.98 -11.50 -20.52
CA PHE A 465 -3.87 -11.56 -21.67
C PHE A 465 -4.44 -10.17 -21.95
N LYS A 466 -3.96 -9.56 -23.03
CA LYS A 466 -4.32 -8.19 -23.43
C LYS A 466 -5.83 -8.07 -23.75
N ASN A 467 -6.40 -6.88 -23.56
CA ASN A 467 -7.81 -6.63 -23.89
C ASN A 467 -8.01 -6.39 -25.40
N ASN A 468 -7.70 -7.41 -26.20
CA ASN A 468 -7.81 -7.43 -27.66
C ASN A 468 -8.10 -8.87 -28.15
N ALA A 469 -8.31 -9.03 -29.46
CA ALA A 469 -8.66 -10.32 -30.05
C ALA A 469 -7.59 -11.42 -29.85
N ASP A 470 -6.32 -11.06 -29.68
CA ASP A 470 -5.28 -12.03 -29.39
C ASP A 470 -5.31 -12.48 -27.93
N GLY A 471 -5.47 -11.55 -26.98
CA GLY A 471 -5.63 -11.91 -25.57
C GLY A 471 -6.90 -12.69 -25.30
N ASP A 472 -8.00 -12.47 -26.03
CA ASP A 472 -9.21 -13.31 -25.95
C ASP A 472 -8.93 -14.76 -26.36
N LYS A 473 -8.10 -14.98 -27.38
CA LYS A 473 -7.64 -16.33 -27.76
C LYS A 473 -6.77 -16.94 -26.67
N GLY A 474 -5.88 -16.16 -26.06
CA GLY A 474 -5.04 -16.57 -24.94
C GLY A 474 -5.87 -17.00 -23.74
N TRP A 475 -6.87 -16.20 -23.36
CA TRP A 475 -7.82 -16.55 -22.31
C TRP A 475 -8.57 -17.85 -22.61
N ASN A 476 -9.06 -18.03 -23.83
CA ASN A 476 -9.76 -19.27 -24.21
C ASN A 476 -8.84 -20.48 -24.09
N LYS A 477 -7.61 -20.39 -24.60
CA LYS A 477 -6.62 -21.47 -24.52
C LYS A 477 -6.27 -21.80 -23.05
N PHE A 478 -6.03 -20.77 -22.24
CA PHE A 478 -5.73 -20.92 -20.82
C PHE A 478 -6.89 -21.56 -20.05
N ILE A 479 -8.12 -21.04 -20.22
CA ILE A 479 -9.29 -21.57 -19.49
C ILE A 479 -9.62 -23.01 -19.90
N SER A 480 -9.57 -23.34 -21.19
CA SER A 480 -9.80 -24.73 -21.63
C SER A 480 -8.80 -25.69 -20.99
N ALA A 481 -7.51 -25.36 -21.05
CA ALA A 481 -6.47 -26.19 -20.45
C ALA A 481 -6.56 -26.23 -18.91
N LEU A 482 -6.93 -25.12 -18.27
CA LEU A 482 -7.13 -25.03 -16.83
C LEU A 482 -8.26 -25.97 -16.39
N ILE A 483 -9.43 -25.92 -17.04
CA ILE A 483 -10.57 -26.80 -16.73
C ILE A 483 -10.16 -28.26 -16.88
N GLU A 484 -9.52 -28.65 -18.00
CA GLU A 484 -9.07 -30.04 -18.23
C GLU A 484 -8.10 -30.58 -17.17
N ASN A 485 -7.39 -29.71 -16.43
CA ASN A 485 -6.40 -30.11 -15.42
C ASN A 485 -6.90 -30.00 -13.97
N VAL A 486 -7.94 -29.18 -13.74
CA VAL A 486 -8.40 -28.80 -12.40
C VAL A 486 -9.74 -29.44 -12.06
N ASP A 487 -10.53 -29.76 -13.09
CA ASP A 487 -11.88 -30.34 -13.05
C ASP A 487 -11.90 -31.84 -13.41
#